data_AF-A0A2V9LC59-F1
#
_entry.id   AF-A0A2V9LC59-F1
#
_cell.length_a   1.000
_cell.length_b   1.000
_cell.length_c   1.000
_cell.angle_alpha   90.00
_cell.angle_beta   90.00
_cell.angle_gamma   90.00
#
_symmetry.space_group_name_H-M   'P 1'
#
loop_
_entity.id
_entity.type
_entity.pdbx_description
1 polymer ?
#
loop_
_entity_poly.entity_id
_entity_poly.type
_entity_poly.pdbx_seq_one_letter_code
_entity_poly.pdbx_strand_id
1 'polypeptide(L)'
;MTEREANSRLAHSRFSAGDQAGNGEVRFQDRSEPGDRTPAAGEVRAADAGGDVEAALMARLHQSLGQAFARATAATRLPPAFLAALVANESGGRGNASRFEQAVYGALQMVRQGRRPRYGGFIREQLQDKTPGELRALATSWGLTQIMGFNAAARGIAVGFTGESLLDHETHLALAVQMLSEFAERFKLDLARDFAALFNTWNTGSPDGRTYDPEYVPRGLRRLELYQDLSRPQTG
;
A
#
# COMPACT_ATOMS: atom_id res chain seq x y z
N MET A 1 -30.40 13.87 0.74
CA MET A 1 -29.21 13.02 0.48
C MET A 1 -28.01 13.88 0.82
N THR A 2 -27.27 13.52 1.86
CA THR A 2 -26.24 14.40 2.45
C THR A 2 -24.88 14.18 1.78
N GLU A 3 -24.06 15.22 1.66
CA GLU A 3 -22.66 15.14 1.14
C GLU A 3 -21.84 14.04 1.84
N ARG A 4 -22.19 13.72 3.09
CA ARG A 4 -21.57 12.66 3.90
C ARG A 4 -21.85 11.25 3.37
N GLU A 5 -22.98 11.03 2.72
CA GLU A 5 -23.36 9.74 2.12
C GLU A 5 -22.76 9.56 0.71
N ALA A 6 -22.47 10.66 0.01
CA ALA A 6 -21.82 10.63 -1.29
C ALA A 6 -20.34 10.20 -1.20
N ASN A 7 -19.64 10.59 -0.12
CA ASN A 7 -18.24 10.24 0.11
C ASN A 7 -18.02 8.77 0.50
N SER A 8 -19.02 8.11 1.06
CA SER A 8 -18.92 6.70 1.49
C SER A 8 -18.82 5.70 0.32
N ARG A 9 -19.22 6.09 -0.90
CA ARG A 9 -19.20 5.21 -2.09
C ARG A 9 -17.92 5.32 -2.95
N LEU A 10 -16.94 6.15 -2.58
CA LEU A 10 -15.87 6.61 -3.48
C LEU A 10 -14.63 5.69 -3.60
N ALA A 11 -14.49 4.65 -2.78
CA ALA A 11 -13.25 3.87 -2.67
C ALA A 11 -13.21 2.55 -3.49
N HIS A 12 -13.95 2.46 -4.61
CA HIS A 12 -14.04 1.25 -5.46
C HIS A 12 -13.05 1.20 -6.64
N SER A 13 -11.93 1.92 -6.59
CA SER A 13 -11.24 2.25 -7.84
C SER A 13 -9.74 2.07 -7.85
N ARG A 14 -9.27 0.96 -7.27
CA ARG A 14 -8.02 0.36 -7.73
C ARG A 14 -8.05 -1.17 -7.83
N PHE A 15 -9.18 -1.85 -7.62
CA PHE A 15 -9.09 -3.26 -7.21
C PHE A 15 -9.95 -4.25 -8.00
N SER A 16 -10.36 -3.89 -9.21
CA SER A 16 -10.88 -4.85 -10.18
C SER A 16 -10.38 -4.46 -11.58
N ALA A 17 -9.18 -4.93 -11.90
CA ALA A 17 -8.69 -5.03 -13.27
C ALA A 17 -8.31 -6.50 -13.45
N GLY A 18 -9.32 -7.32 -13.70
CA GLY A 18 -9.18 -8.75 -13.88
C GLY A 18 -10.51 -9.32 -14.34
N ASP A 19 -10.90 -8.98 -15.57
CA ASP A 19 -11.96 -9.70 -16.26
C ASP A 19 -11.47 -10.17 -17.63
N GLN A 20 -11.33 -11.50 -17.69
CA GLN A 20 -11.39 -12.46 -18.78
C GLN A 20 -10.97 -12.07 -20.21
N ALA A 21 -9.92 -12.76 -20.69
CA ALA A 21 -9.84 -13.27 -22.05
C ALA A 21 -9.27 -14.70 -21.99
N GLY A 22 -10.01 -15.66 -22.54
CA GLY A 22 -9.71 -17.09 -22.48
C GLY A 22 -8.92 -17.66 -23.65
N ASN A 23 -8.80 -18.99 -23.56
CA ASN A 23 -8.39 -20.01 -24.53
C ASN A 23 -6.90 -20.33 -24.70
N GLY A 24 -6.58 -21.60 -24.44
CA GLY A 24 -5.33 -22.25 -24.83
C GLY A 24 -5.03 -23.54 -24.05
N GLU A 25 -5.91 -24.55 -24.13
CA GLU A 25 -5.60 -25.92 -23.68
C GLU A 25 -4.34 -26.45 -24.38
N VAL A 26 -3.37 -26.96 -23.62
CA VAL A 26 -2.49 -28.04 -24.09
C VAL A 26 -2.28 -29.04 -22.94
N ARG A 27 -2.80 -30.24 -23.19
CA ARG A 27 -2.68 -31.46 -22.40
C ARG A 27 -1.31 -32.08 -22.64
N PHE A 28 -0.56 -32.35 -21.57
CA PHE A 28 0.48 -33.39 -21.57
C PHE A 28 0.41 -34.18 -20.26
N GLN A 29 0.12 -35.48 -20.39
CA GLN A 29 0.36 -36.52 -19.39
C GLN A 29 1.77 -37.07 -19.68
N ASP A 30 2.60 -37.33 -18.66
CA ASP A 30 2.98 -38.71 -18.29
C ASP A 30 3.87 -38.75 -17.03
N ARG A 31 3.83 -39.92 -16.39
CA ARG A 31 4.30 -40.48 -15.12
C ARG A 31 5.77 -40.23 -14.73
N SER A 32 6.04 -40.22 -13.41
CA SER A 32 6.73 -41.32 -12.67
C SER A 32 6.98 -40.98 -11.18
N GLU A 33 7.06 -42.04 -10.39
CA GLU A 33 6.91 -42.24 -8.93
C GLU A 33 8.06 -41.77 -7.99
N PRO A 34 7.93 -41.92 -6.64
CA PRO A 34 8.54 -41.03 -5.64
C PRO A 34 9.90 -41.52 -5.15
N GLY A 35 10.82 -40.56 -4.94
CA GLY A 35 12.13 -40.77 -4.34
C GLY A 35 12.24 -40.09 -2.98
N ASP A 36 12.44 -40.94 -1.97
CA ASP A 36 12.81 -40.69 -0.58
C ASP A 36 13.77 -39.50 -0.41
N ARG A 37 13.44 -38.55 0.49
CA ARG A 37 14.33 -37.44 0.86
C ARG A 37 14.32 -37.20 2.37
N THR A 38 15.35 -37.75 3.00
CA THR A 38 15.94 -37.26 4.25
C THR A 38 16.30 -35.77 4.10
N PRO A 39 16.06 -34.90 5.09
CA PRO A 39 16.37 -33.48 4.96
C PRO A 39 17.88 -33.23 5.07
N ALA A 40 18.44 -32.56 4.08
CA ALA A 40 19.83 -32.11 4.05
C ALA A 40 19.98 -30.80 4.84
N ALA A 41 21.05 -30.69 5.61
CA ALA A 41 21.42 -29.57 6.50
C ALA A 41 21.79 -28.23 5.80
N GLY A 42 21.16 -27.92 4.65
CA GLY A 42 21.45 -26.74 3.83
C GLY A 42 20.39 -25.63 3.86
N GLU A 43 19.19 -25.88 4.41
CA GLU A 43 18.08 -24.92 4.38
C GLU A 43 18.16 -23.82 5.44
N VAL A 44 19.01 -23.98 6.47
CA VAL A 44 19.07 -23.05 7.60
C VAL A 44 19.76 -21.71 7.25
N ARG A 45 20.68 -21.69 6.26
CA ARG A 45 21.51 -20.50 5.98
C ARG A 45 20.85 -19.40 5.15
N ALA A 46 19.89 -19.74 4.29
CA ALA A 46 19.23 -18.74 3.44
C ALA A 46 18.13 -17.97 4.17
N ALA A 47 17.46 -18.63 5.13
CA ALA A 47 16.46 -18.00 5.99
C ALA A 47 17.09 -16.97 6.95
N ASP A 48 18.27 -17.30 7.51
CA ASP A 48 19.02 -16.42 8.41
C ASP A 48 19.45 -15.11 7.72
N ALA A 49 20.02 -15.22 6.52
CA ALA A 49 20.47 -14.05 5.75
C ALA A 49 19.31 -13.11 5.35
N GLY A 50 18.12 -13.65 5.07
CA GLY A 50 16.91 -12.87 4.79
C GLY A 50 16.40 -12.16 6.04
N GLY A 51 16.45 -12.81 7.20
CA GLY A 51 16.11 -12.22 8.50
C GLY A 51 17.00 -11.03 8.87
N ASP A 52 18.31 -11.18 8.66
CA ASP A 52 19.30 -10.13 8.96
C ASP A 52 19.08 -8.85 8.13
N VAL A 53 18.74 -9.01 6.84
CA VAL A 53 18.46 -7.87 5.95
C VAL A 53 17.19 -7.12 6.39
N GLU A 54 16.14 -7.85 6.79
CA GLU A 54 14.90 -7.27 7.28
C GLU A 54 15.11 -6.54 8.61
N ALA A 55 15.85 -7.14 9.55
CA ALA A 55 16.20 -6.49 10.81
C ALA A 55 17.01 -5.19 10.59
N ALA A 56 18.00 -5.22 9.70
CA ALA A 56 18.78 -4.04 9.34
C ALA A 56 17.93 -2.93 8.69
N LEU A 57 16.97 -3.30 7.83
CA LEU A 57 16.01 -2.36 7.25
C LEU A 57 15.17 -1.69 8.35
N MET A 58 14.59 -2.47 9.26
CA MET A 58 13.75 -1.93 10.32
C MET A 58 14.54 -1.07 11.31
N ALA A 59 15.78 -1.45 11.64
CA ALA A 59 16.68 -0.65 12.47
C ALA A 59 17.01 0.71 11.82
N ARG A 60 17.29 0.73 10.52
CA ARG A 60 17.51 1.97 9.77
C ARG A 60 16.28 2.87 9.79
N LEU A 61 15.09 2.31 9.55
CA LEU A 61 13.83 3.06 9.61
C LEU A 61 13.57 3.62 11.01
N HIS A 62 13.87 2.85 12.06
CA HIS A 62 13.75 3.30 13.43
C HIS A 62 14.64 4.52 13.70
N GLN A 63 15.91 4.45 13.28
CA GLN A 63 16.86 5.56 13.43
C GLN A 63 16.48 6.80 12.63
N SER A 64 16.06 6.65 11.37
CA SER A 64 15.86 7.80 10.48
C SER A 64 14.45 8.41 10.54
N LEU A 65 13.42 7.61 10.80
CA LEU A 65 12.01 8.01 10.70
C LEU A 65 11.21 7.74 11.98
N GLY A 66 11.79 7.15 13.03
CA GLY A 66 11.06 6.76 14.23
C GLY A 66 10.29 7.90 14.90
N GLN A 67 10.90 9.09 15.00
CA GLN A 67 10.20 10.26 15.54
C GLN A 67 9.04 10.73 14.65
N ALA A 68 9.19 10.65 13.33
CA ALA A 68 8.13 11.02 12.39
C ALA A 68 6.97 10.02 12.47
N PHE A 69 7.26 8.72 12.60
CA PHE A 69 6.22 7.71 12.83
C PHE A 69 5.48 7.96 14.15
N ALA A 70 6.21 8.23 15.23
CA ALA A 70 5.61 8.53 16.54
C ALA A 70 4.69 9.76 16.49
N ARG A 71 5.13 10.84 15.83
CA ARG A 71 4.30 12.05 15.63
C ARG A 71 3.06 11.76 14.81
N ALA A 72 3.20 11.09 13.67
CA ALA A 72 2.09 10.80 12.77
C ALA A 72 1.00 9.95 13.45
N THR A 73 1.39 9.04 14.35
CA THR A 73 0.43 8.16 15.02
C THR A 73 -0.05 8.66 16.38
N ALA A 74 0.50 9.75 16.93
CA ALA A 74 0.31 10.18 18.32
C ALA A 74 -1.16 10.36 18.74
N ALA A 75 -2.03 10.77 17.81
CA ALA A 75 -3.45 10.99 18.06
C ALA A 75 -4.34 9.78 17.72
N THR A 76 -3.75 8.61 17.46
CA THR A 76 -4.46 7.41 16.98
C THR A 76 -4.08 6.17 17.78
N ARG A 77 -4.84 5.09 17.59
CA ARG A 77 -4.50 3.76 18.13
C ARG A 77 -3.53 2.97 17.24
N LEU A 78 -3.17 3.50 16.08
CA LEU A 78 -2.23 2.85 15.18
C LEU A 78 -0.82 2.91 15.79
N PRO A 79 -0.09 1.79 15.96
CA PRO A 79 1.25 1.84 16.51
C PRO A 79 2.26 2.37 15.48
N PRO A 80 3.32 3.11 15.89
CA PRO A 80 4.41 3.52 15.00
C PRO A 80 5.04 2.35 14.23
N ALA A 81 5.10 1.18 14.87
CA ALA A 81 5.59 -0.06 14.26
C ALA A 81 4.81 -0.48 13.01
N PHE A 82 3.49 -0.27 12.98
CA PHE A 82 2.70 -0.57 11.78
C PHE A 82 3.10 0.34 10.63
N LEU A 83 3.25 1.65 10.90
CA LEU A 83 3.62 2.62 9.88
C LEU A 83 5.04 2.35 9.34
N ALA A 84 5.98 1.99 10.21
CA ALA A 84 7.33 1.57 9.80
C ALA A 84 7.28 0.33 8.89
N ALA A 85 6.53 -0.70 9.26
CA ALA A 85 6.37 -1.91 8.47
C ALA A 85 5.69 -1.65 7.12
N LEU A 86 4.70 -0.76 7.08
CA LEU A 86 4.07 -0.31 5.85
C LEU A 86 5.07 0.40 4.93
N VAL A 87 5.86 1.33 5.45
CA VAL A 87 6.90 2.02 4.67
C VAL A 87 7.95 1.04 4.12
N ALA A 88 8.33 0.04 4.91
CA ALA A 88 9.22 -1.03 4.46
C ALA A 88 8.61 -1.85 3.31
N ASN A 89 7.31 -2.18 3.37
CA ASN A 89 6.59 -2.88 2.31
C ASN A 89 6.49 -2.07 1.02
N GLU A 90 6.19 -0.78 1.12
CA GLU A 90 5.84 0.06 -0.02
C GLU A 90 7.05 0.64 -0.75
N SER A 91 8.08 1.07 0.00
CA SER A 91 9.20 1.81 -0.58
C SER A 91 10.58 1.31 -0.13
N GLY A 92 10.65 0.46 0.90
CA GLY A 92 11.91 0.12 1.57
C GLY A 92 12.54 1.31 2.30
N GLY A 93 11.72 2.32 2.65
CA GLY A 93 12.17 3.57 3.27
C GLY A 93 12.63 4.65 2.30
N ARG A 94 12.38 4.50 0.99
CA ARG A 94 12.76 5.49 -0.02
C ARG A 94 11.71 6.58 -0.11
N GLY A 95 11.99 7.75 0.49
CA GLY A 95 11.07 8.89 0.52
C GLY A 95 10.73 9.48 -0.85
N ASN A 96 11.58 9.28 -1.86
CA ASN A 96 11.35 9.74 -3.23
C ASN A 96 10.84 8.63 -4.17
N ALA A 97 10.40 7.49 -3.64
CA ALA A 97 9.88 6.39 -4.46
C ALA A 97 8.63 6.84 -5.22
N SER A 98 8.57 6.51 -6.52
CA SER A 98 7.37 6.73 -7.31
C SER A 98 7.16 5.61 -8.31
N ARG A 99 5.89 5.33 -8.63
CA ARG A 99 5.53 4.33 -9.64
C ARG A 99 4.31 4.80 -10.43
N PHE A 100 4.50 4.93 -11.74
CA PHE A 100 3.39 5.26 -12.64
C PHE A 100 2.57 4.01 -12.97
N GLU A 101 1.25 4.14 -12.93
CA GLU A 101 0.32 3.04 -13.17
C GLU A 101 -0.46 3.26 -14.47
N GLN A 102 -0.04 2.58 -15.53
CA GLN A 102 -0.65 2.71 -16.87
C GLN A 102 -2.16 2.42 -16.86
N ALA A 103 -2.60 1.42 -16.11
CA ALA A 103 -4.02 1.06 -16.00
C ALA A 103 -4.84 2.17 -15.32
N VAL A 104 -4.29 2.81 -14.29
CA VAL A 104 -4.92 3.93 -13.59
C VAL A 104 -5.03 5.13 -14.52
N TYR A 105 -3.96 5.44 -15.25
CA TYR A 105 -3.94 6.52 -16.22
C TYR A 105 -5.01 6.32 -17.31
N GLY A 106 -5.07 5.13 -17.90
CA GLY A 106 -6.09 4.77 -18.88
C GLY A 106 -7.51 4.93 -18.33
N ALA A 107 -7.74 4.54 -17.08
CA ALA A 107 -9.05 4.69 -16.44
C ALA A 107 -9.43 6.17 -16.21
N LEU A 108 -8.49 7.01 -15.77
CA LEU A 108 -8.71 8.46 -15.65
C LEU A 108 -8.96 9.11 -17.01
N GLN A 109 -8.26 8.67 -18.08
CA GLN A 109 -8.52 9.13 -19.43
C GLN A 109 -9.93 8.76 -19.91
N MET A 110 -10.41 7.56 -19.61
CA MET A 110 -11.78 7.16 -19.94
C MET A 110 -12.82 8.05 -19.22
N VAL A 111 -12.58 8.41 -17.96
CA VAL A 111 -13.46 9.34 -17.23
C VAL A 111 -13.42 10.74 -17.86
N ARG A 112 -12.22 11.26 -18.14
CA ARG A 112 -12.06 12.56 -18.83
C ARG A 112 -12.80 12.61 -20.17
N GLN A 113 -12.79 11.51 -20.92
CA GLN A 113 -13.47 11.38 -22.22
C GLN A 113 -14.99 11.12 -22.09
N GLY A 114 -15.53 10.96 -20.88
CA GLY A 114 -16.93 10.57 -20.66
C GLY A 114 -17.25 9.12 -21.02
N ARG A 115 -16.24 8.28 -21.27
CA ARG A 115 -16.38 6.85 -21.58
C ARG A 115 -16.54 5.98 -20.33
N ARG A 116 -16.26 6.55 -19.15
CA ARG A 116 -16.49 5.96 -17.84
C ARG A 116 -17.09 7.04 -16.93
N PRO A 117 -18.12 6.75 -16.12
CA PRO A 117 -18.77 7.78 -15.32
C PRO A 117 -17.89 8.28 -14.16
N ARG A 118 -17.06 7.42 -13.58
CA ARG A 118 -16.16 7.77 -12.46
C ARG A 118 -14.99 6.83 -12.26
N TYR A 119 -13.90 7.34 -11.68
CA TYR A 119 -12.74 6.57 -11.22
C TYR A 119 -12.09 7.29 -10.03
N GLY A 120 -11.78 6.58 -8.94
CA GLY A 120 -11.07 7.15 -7.79
C GLY A 120 -11.81 8.31 -7.13
N GLY A 121 -13.14 8.34 -7.24
CA GLY A 121 -13.98 9.45 -6.83
C GLY A 121 -14.06 10.61 -7.82
N PHE A 122 -13.25 10.61 -8.89
CA PHE A 122 -13.29 11.62 -9.92
C PHE A 122 -14.42 11.37 -10.92
N ILE A 123 -15.11 12.46 -11.28
CA ILE A 123 -16.03 12.55 -12.41
C ILE A 123 -15.40 13.36 -13.55
N ARG A 124 -16.06 13.40 -14.72
CA ARG A 124 -15.55 14.07 -15.92
C ARG A 124 -15.22 15.53 -15.67
N GLU A 125 -16.09 16.24 -14.99
CA GLU A 125 -16.02 17.68 -14.71
C GLU A 125 -14.74 18.04 -13.94
N GLN A 126 -14.25 17.13 -13.10
CA GLN A 126 -13.03 17.33 -12.31
C GLN A 126 -11.74 16.99 -13.11
N LEU A 127 -11.87 16.34 -14.27
CA LEU A 127 -10.74 15.87 -15.08
C LEU A 127 -10.65 16.54 -16.45
N GLN A 128 -11.71 17.16 -16.95
CA GLN A 128 -11.81 17.67 -18.32
C GLN A 128 -10.71 18.69 -18.66
N ASP A 129 -10.33 19.53 -17.69
CA ASP A 129 -9.32 20.57 -17.86
C ASP A 129 -7.90 20.10 -17.50
N LYS A 130 -7.73 18.83 -17.08
CA LYS A 130 -6.43 18.29 -16.70
C LYS A 130 -5.59 17.96 -17.92
N THR A 131 -4.38 18.50 -17.92
CA THR A 131 -3.32 18.18 -18.88
C THR A 131 -2.93 16.69 -18.77
N PRO A 132 -2.29 16.13 -19.82
CA PRO A 132 -1.72 14.78 -19.73
C PRO A 132 -0.74 14.59 -18.56
N GLY A 133 0.03 15.62 -18.21
CA GLY A 133 0.97 15.61 -17.08
C GLY A 133 0.25 15.51 -15.74
N GLU A 134 -0.81 16.29 -15.53
CA GLU A 134 -1.60 16.22 -14.29
C GLU A 134 -2.31 14.86 -14.15
N LEU A 135 -2.87 14.32 -15.24
CA LEU A 135 -3.43 12.97 -15.21
C LEU A 135 -2.37 11.92 -14.87
N ARG A 136 -1.14 12.09 -15.36
CA ARG A 136 -0.02 11.20 -15.05
C ARG A 136 0.34 11.27 -13.57
N ALA A 137 0.36 12.47 -12.99
CA ALA A 137 0.63 12.66 -11.57
C ALA A 137 -0.45 12.00 -10.69
N LEU A 138 -1.73 12.12 -11.06
CA LEU A 138 -2.83 11.42 -10.40
C LEU A 138 -2.70 9.89 -10.49
N ALA A 139 -2.20 9.39 -11.62
CA ALA A 139 -1.96 7.97 -11.88
C ALA A 139 -0.62 7.43 -11.35
N THR A 140 0.11 8.21 -10.55
CA THR A 140 1.39 7.81 -9.97
C THR A 140 1.22 7.62 -8.46
N SER A 141 1.82 6.56 -7.89
CA SER A 141 2.03 6.45 -6.45
C SER A 141 3.31 7.17 -6.03
N TRP A 142 3.29 7.78 -4.86
CA TRP A 142 4.37 8.64 -4.38
C TRP A 142 4.78 8.28 -2.96
N GLY A 143 6.04 8.53 -2.64
CA GLY A 143 6.55 8.63 -1.28
C GLY A 143 6.65 7.30 -0.53
N LEU A 144 6.80 7.45 0.79
CA LEU A 144 7.15 6.37 1.72
C LEU A 144 6.17 5.21 1.71
N THR A 145 4.87 5.49 1.58
CA THR A 145 3.78 4.50 1.59
C THR A 145 3.09 4.33 0.22
N GLN A 146 3.67 4.89 -0.85
CA GLN A 146 3.15 4.75 -2.22
C GLN A 146 1.68 5.21 -2.37
N ILE A 147 1.32 6.34 -1.78
CA ILE A 147 -0.02 6.92 -1.91
C ILE A 147 -0.23 7.37 -3.35
N MET A 148 -1.36 6.94 -3.94
CA MET A 148 -1.75 7.37 -5.28
C MET A 148 -2.09 8.85 -5.32
N GLY A 149 -1.62 9.55 -6.35
CA GLY A 149 -1.91 10.96 -6.56
C GLY A 149 -3.42 11.24 -6.58
N PHE A 150 -4.23 10.38 -7.20
CA PHE A 150 -5.69 10.55 -7.16
C PHE A 150 -6.29 10.40 -5.75
N ASN A 151 -5.73 9.54 -4.88
CA ASN A 151 -6.19 9.43 -3.50
C ASN A 151 -5.85 10.69 -2.69
N ALA A 152 -4.67 11.27 -2.91
CA ALA A 152 -4.29 12.54 -2.31
C ALA A 152 -5.18 13.69 -2.80
N ALA A 153 -5.38 13.80 -4.11
CA ALA A 153 -6.19 14.84 -4.72
C ALA A 153 -7.67 14.76 -4.28
N ALA A 154 -8.22 13.56 -4.10
CA ALA A 154 -9.57 13.37 -3.54
C ALA A 154 -9.73 13.89 -2.10
N ARG A 155 -8.62 14.13 -1.39
CA ARG A 155 -8.56 14.71 -0.04
C ARG A 155 -8.11 16.18 -0.05
N GLY A 156 -8.12 16.83 -1.22
CA GLY A 156 -7.78 18.24 -1.36
C GLY A 156 -6.27 18.54 -1.41
N ILE A 157 -5.42 17.52 -1.49
CA ILE A 157 -3.97 17.72 -1.58
C ILE A 157 -3.59 17.94 -3.04
N ALA A 158 -2.98 19.10 -3.33
CA ALA A 158 -2.40 19.38 -4.62
C ALA A 158 -1.19 18.45 -4.83
N VAL A 159 -1.22 17.62 -5.89
CA VAL A 159 -0.14 16.65 -6.14
C VAL A 159 1.06 17.30 -6.83
N GLY A 160 0.84 18.35 -7.63
CA GLY A 160 1.84 18.87 -8.56
C GLY A 160 2.19 17.88 -9.67
N PHE A 161 3.05 18.27 -10.61
CA PHE A 161 3.49 17.39 -11.70
C PHE A 161 4.51 16.32 -11.24
N THR A 162 5.27 16.66 -10.20
CA THR A 162 6.41 15.93 -9.65
C THR A 162 6.07 15.23 -8.33
N GLY A 163 4.83 15.34 -7.84
CA GLY A 163 4.42 14.74 -6.58
C GLY A 163 4.97 15.45 -5.34
N GLU A 164 5.55 16.64 -5.48
CA GLU A 164 6.33 17.32 -4.42
C GLU A 164 5.62 17.40 -3.06
N SER A 165 4.32 17.68 -3.03
CA SER A 165 3.53 17.73 -1.79
C SER A 165 3.34 16.36 -1.12
N LEU A 166 3.60 15.26 -1.84
CA LEU A 166 3.59 13.89 -1.33
C LEU A 166 5.00 13.35 -1.05
N LEU A 167 6.05 14.15 -1.25
CA LEU A 167 7.42 13.75 -0.92
C LEU A 167 7.87 14.27 0.44
N ASP A 168 7.13 15.22 1.03
CA ASP A 168 7.34 15.63 2.42
C ASP A 168 6.92 14.51 3.39
N HIS A 169 7.87 14.06 4.23
CA HIS A 169 7.65 12.89 5.08
C HIS A 169 6.53 13.09 6.10
N GLU A 170 6.46 14.24 6.77
CA GLU A 170 5.46 14.49 7.81
C GLU A 170 4.05 14.50 7.21
N THR A 171 3.86 15.27 6.12
CA THR A 171 2.59 15.36 5.40
C THR A 171 2.18 14.00 4.84
N HIS A 172 3.12 13.26 4.26
CA HIS A 172 2.85 11.95 3.66
C HIS A 172 2.43 10.91 4.70
N LEU A 173 3.11 10.86 5.84
CA LEU A 173 2.80 9.94 6.93
C LEU A 173 1.47 10.30 7.61
N ALA A 174 1.19 11.59 7.82
CA ALA A 174 -0.11 12.04 8.33
C ALA A 174 -1.26 11.64 7.39
N LEU A 175 -1.08 11.80 6.08
CA LEU A 175 -2.06 11.36 5.08
C LEU A 175 -2.26 9.84 5.11
N ALA A 176 -1.18 9.06 5.27
CA ALA A 176 -1.28 7.61 5.38
C ALA A 176 -2.11 7.19 6.61
N VAL A 177 -1.87 7.81 7.76
CA VAL A 177 -2.63 7.56 9.00
C VAL A 177 -4.09 7.95 8.85
N GLN A 178 -4.38 9.08 8.20
CA GLN A 178 -5.75 9.48 7.86
C GLN A 178 -6.45 8.41 7.00
N MET A 179 -5.81 7.96 5.92
CA MET A 179 -6.36 6.93 5.03
C MET A 179 -6.61 5.60 5.75
N LEU A 180 -5.68 5.16 6.60
CA LEU A 180 -5.85 3.96 7.42
C LEU A 180 -7.02 4.09 8.39
N SER A 181 -7.21 5.27 8.98
CA SER A 181 -8.34 5.54 9.89
C SER A 181 -9.68 5.50 9.16
N GLU A 182 -9.74 6.07 7.95
CA GLU A 182 -10.94 6.00 7.09
C GLU A 182 -11.25 4.55 6.66
N PHE A 183 -10.23 3.76 6.35
CA PHE A 183 -10.40 2.32 6.08
C PHE A 183 -10.90 1.57 7.31
N ALA A 184 -10.32 1.82 8.47
CA ALA A 184 -10.74 1.21 9.73
C ALA A 184 -12.20 1.55 10.05
N GLU A 185 -12.62 2.80 9.88
CA GLU A 185 -14.00 3.21 10.08
C GLU A 185 -14.96 2.52 9.09
N ARG A 186 -14.57 2.46 7.81
CA ARG A 186 -15.36 1.86 6.72
C ARG A 186 -15.57 0.37 6.93
N PHE A 187 -14.51 -0.35 7.28
CA PHE A 187 -14.50 -1.81 7.37
C PHE A 187 -14.61 -2.33 8.81
N LYS A 188 -14.81 -1.44 9.79
CA LYS A 188 -14.91 -1.77 11.23
C LYS A 188 -13.69 -2.53 11.75
N LEU A 189 -12.50 -2.10 11.32
CA LEU A 189 -11.22 -2.64 11.78
C LEU A 189 -10.72 -1.89 13.02
N ASP A 190 -10.07 -2.59 13.93
CA ASP A 190 -9.35 -2.01 15.06
C ASP A 190 -7.90 -1.70 14.65
N LEU A 191 -7.56 -0.40 14.66
CA LEU A 191 -6.22 0.11 14.36
C LEU A 191 -5.11 -0.44 15.27
N ALA A 192 -5.45 -1.00 16.43
CA ALA A 192 -4.49 -1.60 17.36
C ALA A 192 -4.35 -3.12 17.22
N ARG A 193 -5.17 -3.79 16.40
CA ARG A 193 -5.26 -5.25 16.39
C ARG A 193 -5.33 -5.87 15.00
N ASP A 194 -6.06 -5.26 14.08
CA ASP A 194 -6.41 -5.89 12.80
C ASP A 194 -5.35 -5.64 11.72
N PHE A 195 -4.07 -5.78 12.08
CA PHE A 195 -2.94 -5.39 11.23
C PHE A 195 -2.92 -6.13 9.88
N ALA A 196 -3.24 -7.42 9.86
CA ALA A 196 -3.31 -8.19 8.62
C ALA A 196 -4.36 -7.60 7.66
N ALA A 197 -5.55 -7.28 8.18
CA ALA A 197 -6.63 -6.66 7.41
C ALA A 197 -6.26 -5.24 6.97
N LEU A 198 -5.55 -4.48 7.80
CA LEU A 198 -5.07 -3.13 7.45
C LEU A 198 -4.02 -3.18 6.33
N PHE A 199 -3.04 -4.08 6.38
CA PHE A 199 -2.10 -4.31 5.28
C PHE A 199 -2.85 -4.70 4.00
N ASN A 200 -3.78 -5.65 4.11
CA ASN A 200 -4.52 -6.09 2.94
C ASN A 200 -5.38 -4.96 2.35
N THR A 201 -6.01 -4.16 3.20
CA THR A 201 -6.82 -3.00 2.78
C THR A 201 -5.95 -1.90 2.17
N TRP A 202 -4.74 -1.67 2.67
CA TRP A 202 -3.81 -0.72 2.04
C TRP A 202 -3.45 -1.16 0.61
N ASN A 203 -3.09 -2.44 0.46
CA ASN A 203 -2.66 -2.98 -0.83
C ASN A 203 -3.81 -3.20 -1.81
N THR A 204 -5.01 -3.55 -1.33
CA THR A 204 -6.14 -4.03 -2.16
C THR A 204 -7.44 -3.24 -1.98
N GLY A 205 -7.46 -2.21 -1.14
CA GLY A 205 -8.65 -1.41 -0.84
C GLY A 205 -9.78 -2.15 -0.15
N SER A 206 -9.55 -3.42 0.23
CA SER A 206 -10.50 -4.30 0.89
C SER A 206 -9.77 -5.20 1.90
N PRO A 207 -10.35 -5.51 3.07
CA PRO A 207 -9.76 -6.45 4.01
C PRO A 207 -9.67 -7.88 3.45
N ASP A 208 -10.54 -8.22 2.48
CA ASP A 208 -10.62 -9.55 1.85
C ASP A 208 -10.09 -9.56 0.41
N GLY A 209 -9.45 -8.47 -0.02
CA GLY A 209 -8.90 -8.40 -1.37
C GLY A 209 -7.71 -9.35 -1.56
N ARG A 210 -7.45 -9.75 -2.81
CA ARG A 210 -6.30 -10.60 -3.12
C ARG A 210 -5.07 -9.75 -3.40
N THR A 211 -4.01 -9.94 -2.63
CA THR A 211 -2.70 -9.36 -2.94
C THR A 211 -2.08 -10.09 -4.14
N TYR A 212 -1.33 -9.36 -4.97
CA TYR A 212 -0.53 -9.98 -6.03
C TYR A 212 0.67 -10.72 -5.45
N ASP A 213 1.36 -10.11 -4.48
CA ASP A 213 2.43 -10.74 -3.70
C ASP A 213 1.80 -11.48 -2.50
N PRO A 214 1.81 -12.83 -2.45
CA PRO A 214 1.27 -13.59 -1.32
C PRO A 214 2.03 -13.32 -0.01
N GLU A 215 3.29 -12.88 -0.09
CA GLU A 215 4.11 -12.55 1.07
C GLU A 215 3.91 -11.11 1.56
N TYR A 216 3.09 -10.28 0.90
CA TYR A 216 2.90 -8.88 1.29
C TYR A 216 2.43 -8.74 2.75
N VAL A 217 1.38 -9.46 3.14
CA VAL A 217 0.83 -9.42 4.50
C VAL A 217 1.76 -10.13 5.50
N PRO A 218 2.21 -11.39 5.27
CA PRO A 218 3.16 -12.06 6.18
C PRO A 218 4.43 -11.24 6.43
N ARG A 219 5.02 -10.65 5.39
CA ARG A 219 6.22 -9.80 5.50
C ARG A 219 5.94 -8.53 6.31
N GLY A 220 4.78 -7.91 6.11
CA GLY A 220 4.35 -6.74 6.90
C GLY A 220 4.23 -7.06 8.40
N LEU A 221 3.66 -8.20 8.75
CA LEU A 221 3.54 -8.64 10.15
C LEU A 221 4.90 -8.92 10.80
N ARG A 222 5.81 -9.64 10.10
CA ARG A 222 7.19 -9.87 10.58
C ARG A 222 7.94 -8.55 10.83
N ARG A 223 7.81 -7.59 9.92
CA ARG A 223 8.44 -6.26 10.05
C ARG A 223 7.87 -5.45 11.21
N LEU A 224 6.58 -5.57 11.48
CA LEU A 224 5.92 -4.95 12.62
C LEU A 224 6.51 -5.48 13.93
N GLU A 225 6.68 -6.80 14.06
CA GLU A 225 7.31 -7.44 15.23
C GLU A 225 8.75 -6.96 15.43
N LEU A 226 9.57 -7.00 14.38
CA LEU A 226 10.95 -6.51 14.42
C LEU A 226 11.04 -5.06 14.91
N TYR A 227 10.15 -4.19 14.45
CA TYR A 227 10.15 -2.79 14.86
C TYR A 227 9.68 -2.60 16.32
N GLN A 228 8.73 -3.42 16.78
CA GLN A 228 8.30 -3.41 18.18
C GLN A 228 9.45 -3.78 19.12
N ASP A 229 10.25 -4.77 18.77
CA ASP A 229 11.41 -5.18 19.56
C ASP A 229 12.47 -4.07 19.66
N LEU A 230 12.72 -3.34 18.57
CA LEU A 230 13.61 -2.18 18.56
C LEU A 230 13.10 -1.01 19.42
N SER A 231 11.78 -0.90 19.58
CA SER A 231 11.13 0.17 20.33
C SER A 231 10.94 -0.17 21.81
N ARG A 232 11.22 -1.40 22.25
CA ARG A 232 11.14 -1.76 23.67
C ARG A 232 12.27 -1.08 24.45
N PRO A 233 11.98 -0.48 25.62
CA PRO A 233 13.03 -0.03 26.52
C PRO A 233 13.91 -1.23 26.88
N GLN A 234 15.22 -1.09 26.72
CA GLN A 234 16.14 -2.09 27.27
C GLN A 234 16.09 -1.97 28.80
N THR A 235 15.38 -2.87 29.46
CA THR A 235 15.51 -3.07 30.91
C THR A 235 16.89 -3.65 31.18
N GLY A 236 17.82 -2.77 31.57
CA GLY A 236 19.10 -3.14 32.19
C GLY A 236 18.95 -3.41 33.68
#